data_AF-A0A8D0AEE0-F1
#
_entry.id   AF-A0A8D0AEE0-F1
#
_cell.length_a   1.000
_cell.length_b   1.000
_cell.length_c   1.000
_cell.angle_alpha   90.00
_cell.angle_beta   90.00
_cell.angle_gamma   90.00
#
_symmetry.space_group_name_H-M   'P 1'
#
loop_
_entity.id
_entity.type
_entity.pdbx_description
1 polymer ?
#
loop_
_entity_poly.entity_id
_entity_poly.type
_entity_poly.pdbx_seq_one_letter_code
_entity_poly.pdbx_strand_id
1 'polypeptide(L)'
;MGHISCPGPAGSVSRYYSTNCVGQTDTGCMKWTPKGDNVCCEACFAGHRLVKECGPSPKDLCTPCEAGTFTVNPKQYSCTRCTQCVGAQVYVKMCTATTDTKCGCREGLICGNDRCSFCVKKCDKGYEPEKRSCRPCPEGTFNDQSHQMCKPWSTKCPNPDQKIVAMGNGLTDIKCVNISIAQVTVPKRPDPTEQAWPLVLSVITSAVLMAFSIIIISLVAKKIFQKRKEKGKKPITKTPIIGTPTDDPRTLIAIECSFHEAQQEQGSSSESLNSKDSSGQLIA
;
A
#
# COMPACT_ATOMS: atom_id res chain seq x y z
N MET A 1 45.51 30.23 36.38
CA MET A 1 45.34 29.41 35.17
C MET A 1 46.67 28.70 34.88
N GLY A 2 46.75 27.38 35.02
CA GLY A 2 47.96 26.63 34.68
C GLY A 2 47.85 26.11 33.25
N HIS A 3 48.68 26.60 32.33
CA HIS A 3 48.82 26.02 31.00
C HIS A 3 49.79 24.84 31.10
N ILE A 4 49.32 23.64 30.77
CA ILE A 4 50.16 22.44 30.65
C ILE A 4 50.45 22.26 29.15
N SER A 5 51.72 22.40 28.78
CA SER A 5 52.22 22.18 27.43
C SER A 5 52.40 20.67 27.17
N CYS A 6 51.85 20.16 26.08
CA CYS A 6 52.06 18.78 25.63
C CYS A 6 53.25 18.74 24.65
N PRO A 7 54.23 17.83 24.82
CA PRO A 7 55.24 17.58 23.80
C PRO A 7 54.64 16.72 22.68
N GLY A 8 54.61 17.23 21.45
CA GLY A 8 54.22 16.48 20.26
C GLY A 8 55.40 15.69 19.66
N PRO A 9 55.15 14.60 18.94
CA PRO A 9 56.20 13.80 18.32
C PRO A 9 56.86 14.59 17.17
N ALA A 10 58.18 14.42 17.04
CA ALA A 10 58.98 15.08 16.02
C ALA A 10 58.52 14.67 14.60
N GLY A 11 58.17 15.67 13.79
CA GLY A 11 58.04 15.55 12.33
C GLY A 11 56.68 15.05 11.84
N SER A 12 55.72 15.97 11.64
CA SER A 12 54.83 15.98 10.47
C SER A 12 53.87 17.18 10.49
N VAL A 13 53.49 17.61 9.29
CA VAL A 13 52.92 18.91 8.92
C VAL A 13 51.52 19.17 9.49
N SER A 14 51.30 20.44 9.86
CA SER A 14 50.06 21.03 10.37
C SER A 14 48.81 20.61 9.60
N ARG A 15 47.90 19.89 10.28
CA ARG A 15 46.48 19.81 9.94
C ARG A 15 45.67 19.95 11.23
N TYR A 16 44.74 20.90 11.24
CA TYR A 16 43.76 21.07 12.30
C TYR A 16 42.89 19.81 12.38
N TYR A 17 43.25 18.89 13.26
CA TYR A 17 42.38 17.82 13.71
C TYR A 17 41.96 18.13 15.14
N SER A 18 40.64 18.20 15.35
CA SER A 18 40.04 18.18 16.69
C SER A 18 40.39 16.84 17.34
N THR A 19 41.46 16.82 18.12
CA THR A 19 41.84 15.65 18.93
C THR A 19 40.93 15.59 20.14
N ASN A 20 39.85 14.81 20.03
CA ASN A 20 39.19 14.22 21.19
C ASN A 20 40.25 13.44 21.98
N CYS A 21 40.58 13.89 23.18
CA CYS A 21 41.39 13.14 24.12
C CYS A 21 40.63 11.88 24.54
N VAL A 22 40.90 10.75 23.89
CA VAL A 22 40.55 9.43 24.39
C VAL A 22 41.45 9.16 25.60
N GLY A 23 40.93 9.40 26.81
CA GLY A 23 41.72 9.16 28.03
C GLY A 23 41.21 9.74 29.35
N GLN A 24 39.97 10.20 29.48
CA GLN A 24 39.38 10.43 30.80
C GLN A 24 38.53 9.23 31.21
N THR A 25 39.08 8.38 32.06
CA THR A 25 38.28 7.47 32.88
C THR A 25 37.54 8.32 33.90
N ASP A 26 36.33 8.75 33.55
CA ASP A 26 35.40 9.46 34.44
C ASP A 26 35.22 8.64 35.74
N THR A 27 35.90 9.05 36.82
CA THR A 27 35.99 8.29 38.07
C THR A 27 35.63 9.20 39.25
N GLY A 28 34.77 8.69 40.15
CA GLY A 28 34.38 9.37 41.39
C GLY A 28 33.08 10.16 41.28
N CYS A 29 33.01 11.27 41.99
CA CYS A 29 31.92 12.23 41.88
C CYS A 29 31.98 12.98 40.55
N MET A 30 30.86 13.02 39.85
CA MET A 30 30.63 13.90 38.71
C MET A 30 30.30 15.33 39.16
N LYS A 31 29.55 15.45 40.28
CA LYS A 31 29.16 16.73 40.88
C LYS A 31 29.38 16.70 42.38
N TRP A 32 29.97 17.75 42.94
CA TRP A 32 30.24 17.87 44.37
C TRP A 32 30.25 19.34 44.82
N THR A 33 30.13 19.56 46.12
CA THR A 33 30.22 20.87 46.77
C THR A 33 31.27 20.88 47.89
N PRO A 34 31.98 22.00 48.09
CA PRO A 34 32.93 22.13 49.21
C PRO A 34 32.20 22.22 50.55
N LYS A 35 32.77 21.62 51.60
CA LYS A 35 32.29 21.66 52.99
C LYS A 35 33.48 21.65 53.96
N GLY A 36 33.98 22.84 54.27
CA GLY A 36 35.22 23.01 55.04
C GLY A 36 36.41 22.43 54.25
N ASP A 37 37.23 21.61 54.91
CA ASP A 37 38.36 20.92 54.28
C ASP A 37 37.96 19.71 53.43
N ASN A 38 36.66 19.36 53.41
CA ASN A 38 36.13 18.23 52.65
C ASN A 38 35.31 18.69 51.45
N VAL A 39 35.00 17.74 50.57
CA VAL A 39 33.98 17.86 49.54
C VAL A 39 32.84 16.89 49.82
N CYS A 40 31.62 17.25 49.45
CA CYS A 40 30.43 16.40 49.53
C CYS A 40 29.92 16.09 48.13
N CYS A 41 29.75 14.80 47.84
CA CYS A 41 29.28 14.30 46.57
C CYS A 41 27.78 14.56 46.38
N GLU A 42 27.43 15.25 45.31
CA GLU A 42 26.04 15.45 44.90
C GLU A 42 25.60 14.39 43.89
N ALA A 43 26.51 13.94 43.02
CA ALA A 43 26.24 12.91 42.04
C ALA A 43 27.52 12.17 41.66
N CYS A 44 27.49 10.85 41.70
CA CYS A 44 28.49 9.99 41.08
C CYS A 44 28.31 9.95 39.56
N PHE A 45 29.38 9.60 38.84
CA PHE A 45 29.25 9.22 37.43
C PHE A 45 28.30 8.03 37.25
N ALA A 46 27.66 7.95 36.08
CA ALA A 46 26.75 6.85 35.78
C ALA A 46 27.48 5.51 35.90
N GLY A 47 26.84 4.53 36.57
CA GLY A 47 27.46 3.24 36.84
C GLY A 47 28.48 3.23 37.95
N HIS A 48 28.56 4.31 38.74
CA HIS A 48 29.33 4.37 39.98
C HIS A 48 28.38 4.49 41.16
N ARG A 49 28.65 3.73 42.21
CA ARG A 49 27.95 3.83 43.49
C ARG A 49 28.70 4.77 44.44
N LEU A 50 27.95 5.46 45.27
CA LEU A 50 28.44 6.27 46.36
C LEU A 50 29.01 5.37 47.46
N VAL A 51 30.20 5.69 47.94
CA VAL A 51 30.86 5.01 49.07
C VAL A 51 30.66 5.81 50.35
N LYS A 52 30.86 7.13 50.28
CA LYS A 52 30.64 8.09 51.35
C LYS A 52 30.12 9.39 50.78
N GLU A 53 29.25 10.08 51.53
CA GLU A 53 28.69 11.34 51.08
C GLU A 53 29.72 12.47 51.04
N CYS A 54 30.66 12.53 52.00
CA CYS A 54 31.70 13.55 52.03
C CYS A 54 33.07 12.97 52.41
N GLY A 55 34.14 13.63 51.97
CA GLY A 55 35.52 13.30 52.28
C GLY A 55 36.51 14.22 51.58
N PRO A 56 37.82 13.95 51.69
CA PRO A 56 38.85 14.88 51.24
C PRO A 56 38.99 14.98 49.72
N SER A 57 38.58 13.94 48.98
CA SER A 57 38.79 13.82 47.53
C SER A 57 37.51 13.35 46.84
N PRO A 58 36.99 14.07 45.82
CA PRO A 58 35.79 13.66 45.09
C PRO A 58 35.97 12.32 44.36
N LYS A 59 37.21 11.93 44.04
CA LYS A 59 37.50 10.68 43.32
C LYS A 59 37.20 9.43 44.15
N ASP A 60 37.40 9.51 45.46
CA ASP A 60 37.31 8.37 46.38
C ASP A 60 35.91 8.17 46.97
N LEU A 61 35.01 9.12 46.72
CA LEU A 61 33.64 9.09 47.23
C LEU A 61 32.70 8.21 46.39
N CYS A 62 33.07 7.86 45.16
CA CYS A 62 32.30 6.94 44.32
C CYS A 62 33.19 5.88 43.70
N THR A 63 32.66 4.66 43.56
CA THR A 63 33.36 3.53 42.96
C THR A 63 32.54 2.93 41.83
N PRO A 64 33.15 2.45 40.73
CA PRO A 64 32.43 1.77 39.67
C PRO A 64 31.67 0.54 40.18
N CYS A 65 30.56 0.21 39.54
CA CYS A 65 29.87 -1.05 39.76
C CYS A 65 30.71 -2.24 39.29
N GLU A 66 30.65 -3.32 40.06
CA GLU A 66 31.28 -4.59 39.70
C GLU A 66 30.58 -5.24 38.50
N ALA A 67 31.29 -6.09 37.78
CA ALA A 67 30.72 -6.84 36.66
C ALA A 67 29.47 -7.63 37.09
N GLY A 68 28.40 -7.55 36.29
CA GLY A 68 27.11 -8.15 36.64
C GLY A 68 26.26 -7.31 37.60
N THR A 69 26.64 -6.05 37.84
CA THR A 69 25.82 -5.08 38.57
C THR A 69 25.75 -3.73 37.84
N PHE A 70 24.73 -2.93 38.14
CA PHE A 70 24.51 -1.62 37.53
C PHE A 70 23.91 -0.61 38.51
N THR A 71 24.05 0.68 38.23
CA THR A 71 23.27 1.74 38.87
C THR A 71 23.00 2.88 37.90
N VAL A 72 21.76 3.37 37.92
CA VAL A 72 21.33 4.61 37.23
C VAL A 72 21.23 5.79 38.19
N ASN A 73 21.18 5.51 39.50
CA ASN A 73 20.92 6.50 40.52
C ASN A 73 22.25 7.12 40.97
N PRO A 74 22.41 8.44 40.86
CA PRO A 74 23.70 9.12 41.08
C PRO A 74 24.15 9.17 42.55
N LYS A 75 23.27 8.88 43.52
CA LYS A 75 23.58 8.83 44.96
C LYS A 75 23.40 7.43 45.57
N GLN A 76 23.37 6.40 44.74
CA GLN A 76 23.10 5.05 45.20
C GLN A 76 24.32 4.45 45.91
N TYR A 77 24.13 3.90 47.11
CA TYR A 77 25.23 3.28 47.88
C TYR A 77 25.62 1.86 47.42
N SER A 78 24.73 1.18 46.70
CA SER A 78 24.91 -0.21 46.23
C SER A 78 24.46 -0.40 44.79
N CYS A 79 25.24 -1.13 44.00
CA CYS A 79 24.84 -1.49 42.65
C CYS A 79 23.80 -2.61 42.67
N THR A 80 22.82 -2.52 41.78
CA THR A 80 21.78 -3.53 41.60
C THR A 80 22.31 -4.67 40.75
N ARG A 81 22.01 -5.93 41.12
CA ARG A 81 22.34 -7.08 40.28
C ARG A 81 21.59 -7.02 38.96
N CYS A 82 22.29 -7.33 37.87
CA CYS A 82 21.69 -7.39 36.55
C CYS A 82 20.62 -8.50 36.48
N THR A 83 19.53 -8.20 35.80
CA THR A 83 18.48 -9.18 35.49
C THR A 83 19.06 -10.32 34.65
N GLN A 84 18.64 -11.56 34.94
CA GLN A 84 18.98 -12.72 34.13
C GLN A 84 17.77 -13.11 33.28
N CYS A 85 18.01 -13.38 32.00
CA CYS A 85 16.95 -13.85 31.10
C CYS A 85 16.84 -15.37 31.22
N VAL A 86 15.69 -15.86 31.69
CA VAL A 86 15.50 -17.28 32.03
C VAL A 86 14.34 -17.90 31.25
N GLY A 87 14.36 -19.23 31.11
CA GLY A 87 13.31 -19.99 30.42
C GLY A 87 13.18 -19.62 28.93
N ALA A 88 12.02 -19.10 28.55
CA ALA A 88 11.69 -18.71 27.18
C ALA A 88 12.20 -17.30 26.80
N GLN A 89 12.85 -16.60 27.72
CA GLN A 89 13.48 -15.31 27.44
C GLN A 89 14.84 -15.47 26.75
N VAL A 90 15.26 -14.42 26.07
CA VAL A 90 16.59 -14.28 25.44
C VAL A 90 17.20 -12.93 25.79
N TYR A 91 18.53 -12.87 25.83
CA TYR A 91 19.26 -11.63 26.01
C TYR A 91 19.15 -10.78 24.73
N VAL A 92 18.48 -9.64 24.82
CA VAL A 92 18.39 -8.65 23.73
C VAL A 92 19.49 -7.60 23.87
N LYS A 93 19.78 -7.19 25.11
CA LYS A 93 20.90 -6.32 25.43
C LYS A 93 21.55 -6.81 26.72
N MET A 94 22.87 -6.95 26.69
CA MET A 94 23.65 -7.29 27.88
C MET A 94 23.67 -6.12 28.86
N CYS A 95 23.76 -6.46 30.14
CA CYS A 95 23.93 -5.49 31.22
C CYS A 95 25.24 -4.72 31.06
N THR A 96 25.23 -3.46 31.52
CA THR A 96 26.42 -2.62 31.69
C THR A 96 26.38 -2.00 33.08
N ALA A 97 27.45 -1.36 33.53
CA ALA A 97 27.44 -0.64 34.81
C ALA A 97 26.32 0.43 34.89
N THR A 98 25.83 0.93 33.76
CA THR A 98 24.82 2.00 33.66
C THR A 98 23.43 1.53 33.27
N THR A 99 23.28 0.28 32.79
CA THR A 99 21.99 -0.20 32.27
C THR A 99 21.78 -1.66 32.61
N ASP A 100 20.57 -2.00 33.06
CA ASP A 100 20.18 -3.39 33.31
C ASP A 100 20.19 -4.21 32.01
N THR A 101 20.26 -5.53 32.15
CA THR A 101 19.96 -6.48 31.09
C THR A 101 18.58 -6.21 30.51
N LYS A 102 18.47 -6.17 29.18
CA LYS A 102 17.19 -6.20 28.48
C LYS A 102 16.89 -7.60 27.98
N CYS A 103 15.82 -8.20 28.49
CA CYS A 103 15.32 -9.48 28.02
C CYS A 103 14.25 -9.28 26.94
N GLY A 104 14.18 -10.25 26.02
CA GLY A 104 13.11 -10.42 25.05
C GLY A 104 12.62 -11.86 25.06
N CYS A 105 11.74 -12.22 24.14
CA CYS A 105 11.22 -13.58 24.00
C CYS A 105 11.77 -14.29 22.77
N ARG A 106 11.90 -15.62 22.84
CA ARG A 106 12.24 -16.45 21.66
C ARG A 106 11.20 -16.29 20.56
N GLU A 107 11.57 -16.66 19.35
CA GLU A 107 10.68 -16.63 18.18
C GLU A 107 9.36 -17.37 18.44
N GLY A 108 8.26 -16.82 17.92
CA GLY A 108 6.90 -17.31 18.15
C GLY A 108 6.26 -16.86 19.49
N LEU A 109 7.02 -16.19 20.35
CA LEU A 109 6.55 -15.64 21.62
C LEU A 109 6.67 -14.11 21.63
N ILE A 110 5.90 -13.47 22.49
CA ILE A 110 6.01 -12.02 22.77
C ILE A 110 6.05 -11.74 24.28
N CYS A 111 6.45 -10.53 24.63
CA CYS A 111 6.47 -10.06 26.02
C CYS A 111 5.04 -9.97 26.58
N GLY A 112 4.81 -10.57 27.74
CA GLY A 112 3.52 -10.49 28.44
C GLY A 112 3.32 -9.20 29.24
N ASN A 113 4.34 -8.35 29.34
CA ASN A 113 4.29 -7.01 29.93
C ASN A 113 5.45 -6.14 29.38
N ASP A 114 5.43 -4.85 29.72
CA ASP A 114 6.42 -3.86 29.23
C ASP A 114 7.85 -4.17 29.66
N ARG A 115 8.02 -4.83 30.82
CA ARG A 115 9.32 -5.26 31.33
C ARG A 115 9.79 -6.60 30.74
N CYS A 116 8.98 -7.22 29.89
CA CYS A 116 9.19 -8.55 29.33
C CYS A 116 9.52 -9.63 30.38
N SER A 117 8.91 -9.59 31.58
CA SER A 117 9.27 -10.49 32.69
C SER A 117 8.77 -11.92 32.50
N PHE A 118 7.87 -12.16 31.54
CA PHE A 118 7.47 -13.48 31.07
C PHE A 118 7.05 -13.40 29.60
N CYS A 119 7.09 -14.55 28.93
CA CYS A 119 6.72 -14.69 27.51
C CYS A 119 5.37 -15.39 27.35
N VAL A 120 4.59 -14.95 26.38
CA VAL A 120 3.30 -15.55 26.00
C VAL A 120 3.30 -15.88 24.51
N LYS A 121 2.44 -16.81 24.10
CA LYS A 121 2.31 -17.19 22.69
C LYS A 121 1.84 -15.99 21.86
N LYS A 122 2.52 -15.71 20.74
CA LYS A 122 2.00 -14.76 19.75
C LYS A 122 0.78 -15.39 19.08
N CYS A 123 -0.33 -14.66 19.02
CA CYS A 123 -1.54 -15.18 18.39
C CYS A 123 -1.55 -14.82 16.91
N ASP A 124 -1.94 -15.79 16.10
CA ASP A 124 -2.12 -15.59 14.66
C ASP A 124 -3.43 -14.86 14.39
N LYS A 125 -3.62 -14.46 13.14
CA LYS A 125 -4.90 -13.93 12.68
C LYS A 125 -5.99 -14.98 12.83
N GLY A 126 -7.21 -14.56 13.12
CA GLY A 126 -8.30 -15.46 13.46
C GLY A 126 -8.35 -15.89 14.93
N TYR A 127 -7.37 -15.47 15.73
CA TYR A 127 -7.27 -15.77 17.15
C TYR A 127 -7.10 -14.50 17.97
N GLU A 128 -7.48 -14.56 19.23
CA GLU A 128 -7.20 -13.53 20.22
C GLU A 128 -6.48 -14.08 21.45
N PRO A 129 -5.74 -13.23 22.17
CA PRO A 129 -5.12 -13.60 23.43
C PRO A 129 -6.14 -13.96 24.51
N GLU A 130 -5.98 -15.12 25.12
CA GLU A 130 -6.70 -15.55 26.31
C GLU A 130 -5.69 -15.95 27.39
N LYS A 131 -5.51 -15.07 28.39
CA LYS A 131 -4.49 -15.22 29.44
C LYS A 131 -3.08 -15.39 28.86
N ARG A 132 -2.59 -16.63 28.75
CA ARG A 132 -1.26 -16.98 28.20
C ARG A 132 -1.33 -17.82 26.92
N SER A 133 -2.53 -18.10 26.43
CA SER A 133 -2.81 -18.87 25.22
C SER A 133 -3.54 -18.01 24.20
N CYS A 134 -3.82 -18.61 23.05
CA CYS A 134 -4.64 -18.01 22.00
C CYS A 134 -5.89 -18.85 21.84
N ARG A 135 -7.04 -18.19 21.70
CA ARG A 135 -8.31 -18.84 21.37
C ARG A 135 -8.82 -18.36 20.03
N PRO A 136 -9.56 -19.17 19.25
CA PRO A 136 -10.20 -18.71 18.03
C PRO A 136 -11.17 -17.56 18.33
N CYS A 137 -11.36 -16.66 17.37
CA CYS A 137 -12.38 -15.62 17.50
C CYS A 137 -13.77 -16.24 17.69
N PRO A 138 -14.55 -15.79 18.69
CA PRO A 138 -15.94 -16.19 18.84
C PRO A 138 -16.77 -15.86 17.58
N GLU A 139 -17.85 -16.61 17.38
CA GLU A 139 -18.81 -16.31 16.30
C GLU A 139 -19.33 -14.88 16.42
N GLY A 140 -19.46 -14.19 15.27
CA GLY A 140 -19.80 -12.76 15.24
C GLY A 140 -18.60 -11.82 15.34
N THR A 141 -17.38 -12.36 15.49
CA THR A 141 -16.16 -11.56 15.62
C THR A 141 -15.05 -12.02 14.67
N PHE A 142 -14.09 -11.14 14.41
CA PHE A 142 -12.92 -11.42 13.59
C PHE A 142 -11.66 -10.71 14.11
N ASN A 143 -10.50 -11.22 13.72
CA ASN A 143 -9.21 -10.55 13.91
C ASN A 143 -8.32 -10.78 12.69
N ASP A 144 -8.08 -9.72 11.92
CA ASP A 144 -7.25 -9.71 10.72
C ASP A 144 -5.76 -9.40 11.02
N GLN A 145 -5.42 -9.16 12.29
CA GLN A 145 -4.09 -8.78 12.77
C GLN A 145 -3.52 -9.82 13.74
N SER A 146 -2.20 -9.87 13.89
CA SER A 146 -1.58 -10.78 14.85
C SER A 146 -1.68 -10.23 16.27
N HIS A 147 -2.06 -11.09 17.23
CA HIS A 147 -2.07 -10.79 18.66
C HIS A 147 -2.89 -9.53 19.03
N GLN A 148 -4.04 -9.37 18.38
CA GLN A 148 -5.04 -8.36 18.71
C GLN A 148 -6.29 -9.05 19.29
N MET A 149 -7.16 -8.27 19.94
CA MET A 149 -8.47 -8.76 20.36
C MET A 149 -9.40 -8.88 19.15
N CYS A 150 -10.29 -9.87 19.17
CA CYS A 150 -11.30 -10.01 18.13
C CYS A 150 -12.29 -8.84 18.24
N LYS A 151 -12.68 -8.32 17.08
CA LYS A 151 -13.62 -7.21 16.94
C LYS A 151 -14.92 -7.75 16.33
N PRO A 152 -16.08 -7.16 16.67
CA PRO A 152 -17.33 -7.57 16.06
C PRO A 152 -17.30 -7.38 14.54
N TRP A 153 -17.96 -8.26 13.80
CA TRP A 153 -18.21 -8.05 12.37
C TRP A 153 -19.01 -6.75 12.17
N SER A 154 -18.74 -6.07 11.06
CA SER A 154 -19.54 -4.93 10.64
C SER A 154 -20.97 -5.37 10.34
N THR A 155 -21.93 -4.52 10.71
CA THR A 155 -23.36 -4.79 10.47
C THR A 155 -23.86 -4.24 9.14
N LYS A 156 -23.05 -3.41 8.46
CA LYS A 156 -23.36 -2.75 7.18
C LYS A 156 -22.10 -2.61 6.35
N CYS A 157 -22.25 -2.56 5.04
CA CYS A 157 -21.14 -2.25 4.15
C CYS A 157 -20.66 -0.81 4.35
N PRO A 158 -19.36 -0.53 4.10
CA PRO A 158 -18.81 0.82 4.24
C PRO A 158 -19.51 1.85 3.35
N ASN A 159 -19.94 1.43 2.15
CA ASN A 159 -20.63 2.28 1.20
C ASN A 159 -22.14 1.98 1.15
N PRO A 160 -23.01 2.99 0.95
CA PRO A 160 -24.45 2.79 0.86
C PRO A 160 -24.88 1.98 -0.37
N ASP A 161 -24.13 2.05 -1.47
CA ASP A 161 -24.42 1.31 -2.71
C ASP A 161 -23.88 -0.12 -2.70
N GLN A 162 -23.52 -0.64 -1.52
CA GLN A 162 -23.01 -1.99 -1.34
C GLN A 162 -23.97 -2.85 -0.54
N LYS A 163 -24.04 -4.13 -0.90
CA LYS A 163 -24.80 -5.15 -0.16
C LYS A 163 -23.87 -6.24 0.37
N ILE A 164 -24.17 -6.72 1.58
CA ILE A 164 -23.50 -7.87 2.19
C ILE A 164 -23.83 -9.12 1.38
N VAL A 165 -22.81 -9.82 0.90
CA VAL A 165 -22.94 -11.08 0.14
C VAL A 165 -22.46 -12.30 0.90
N ALA A 166 -21.64 -12.11 1.92
CA ALA A 166 -21.22 -13.16 2.82
C ALA A 166 -20.98 -12.59 4.21
N MET A 167 -21.34 -13.37 5.23
CA MET A 167 -21.00 -13.07 6.61
C MET A 167 -19.47 -13.14 6.81
N GLY A 168 -18.99 -12.47 7.85
CA GLY A 168 -17.61 -12.58 8.27
C GLY A 168 -17.27 -13.99 8.77
N ASN A 169 -15.99 -14.19 9.08
CA ASN A 169 -15.48 -15.36 9.77
C ASN A 169 -14.45 -14.89 10.82
N GLY A 170 -13.77 -15.81 11.51
CA GLY A 170 -12.78 -15.43 12.51
C GLY A 170 -11.62 -14.56 11.96
N LEU A 171 -11.31 -14.64 10.67
CA LEU A 171 -10.19 -13.94 10.02
C LEU A 171 -10.59 -12.63 9.35
N THR A 172 -11.76 -12.59 8.71
CA THR A 172 -12.20 -11.47 7.86
C THR A 172 -13.58 -10.99 8.24
N ASP A 173 -13.81 -9.68 8.09
CA ASP A 173 -15.12 -9.07 8.21
C ASP A 173 -16.10 -9.51 7.09
N ILE A 174 -17.32 -8.98 7.12
CA ILE A 174 -18.34 -9.14 6.08
C ILE A 174 -17.80 -8.82 4.67
N LYS A 175 -18.29 -9.55 3.67
CA LYS A 175 -17.98 -9.28 2.26
C LYS A 175 -19.08 -8.46 1.62
N CYS A 176 -18.68 -7.38 0.96
CA CYS A 176 -19.57 -6.42 0.31
C CYS A 176 -19.33 -6.38 -1.20
N VAL A 177 -20.40 -6.23 -1.97
CA VAL A 177 -20.32 -5.97 -3.42
C VAL A 177 -21.14 -4.74 -3.78
N ASN A 178 -20.69 -4.00 -4.78
CA ASN A 178 -21.45 -2.88 -5.33
C ASN A 178 -22.71 -3.41 -6.01
N ILE A 179 -23.84 -2.76 -5.73
CA ILE A 179 -25.10 -2.99 -6.43
C ILE A 179 -24.95 -2.33 -7.80
N SER A 180 -24.41 -3.09 -8.76
CA SER A 180 -24.42 -2.66 -10.15
C SER A 180 -25.86 -2.65 -10.62
N ILE A 181 -26.39 -1.48 -10.99
CA ILE A 181 -27.73 -1.30 -11.57
C ILE A 181 -27.95 -2.21 -12.82
N ALA A 182 -26.89 -2.80 -13.36
CA ALA A 182 -26.92 -3.77 -14.45
C ALA A 182 -27.82 -5.01 -14.20
N GLN A 183 -28.15 -5.37 -12.94
CA GLN A 183 -29.08 -6.47 -12.65
C GLN A 183 -30.53 -6.04 -12.39
N VAL A 184 -30.82 -4.74 -12.46
CA VAL A 184 -32.19 -4.23 -12.51
C VAL A 184 -32.51 -3.93 -13.98
N THR A 185 -32.46 -4.97 -14.82
CA THR A 185 -33.40 -5.02 -15.94
C THR A 185 -34.77 -5.29 -15.30
N VAL A 186 -35.38 -4.25 -14.74
CA VAL A 186 -36.85 -4.23 -14.69
C VAL A 186 -37.26 -4.49 -16.15
N PRO A 187 -38.11 -5.48 -16.45
CA PRO A 187 -38.72 -5.52 -17.76
C PRO A 187 -39.47 -4.19 -17.89
N LYS A 188 -38.90 -3.24 -18.64
CA LYS A 188 -39.59 -2.01 -18.99
C LYS A 188 -40.82 -2.48 -19.75
N ARG A 189 -41.96 -2.52 -19.06
CA ARG A 189 -43.26 -2.76 -19.66
C ARG A 189 -43.35 -1.78 -20.84
N PRO A 190 -43.52 -2.24 -22.08
CA PRO A 190 -43.60 -1.33 -23.21
C PRO A 190 -44.77 -0.37 -22.96
N ASP A 191 -44.45 0.92 -23.03
CA ASP A 191 -45.39 2.02 -22.92
C ASP A 191 -46.40 1.90 -24.08
N PRO A 192 -47.74 1.94 -23.86
CA PRO A 192 -48.74 1.66 -24.90
C PRO A 192 -48.80 2.69 -26.04
N THR A 193 -47.96 3.72 -26.01
CA THR A 193 -48.00 4.85 -26.94
C THR A 193 -47.01 4.75 -28.11
N GLU A 194 -46.15 3.72 -28.15
CA GLU A 194 -45.18 3.46 -29.24
C GLU A 194 -45.69 2.43 -30.29
N GLN A 195 -47.01 2.22 -30.42
CA GLN A 195 -47.58 1.28 -31.41
C GLN A 195 -48.42 1.92 -32.52
N ALA A 196 -48.56 3.27 -32.55
CA ALA A 196 -49.32 3.96 -33.60
C ALA A 196 -48.46 4.39 -34.81
N TRP A 197 -47.14 4.56 -34.63
CA TRP A 197 -46.24 5.05 -35.68
C TRP A 197 -45.98 4.09 -36.86
N PRO A 198 -45.82 2.75 -36.66
CA PRO A 198 -45.50 1.87 -37.79
C PRO A 198 -46.68 1.67 -38.75
N LEU A 199 -47.92 1.73 -38.26
CA LEU A 199 -49.12 1.63 -39.11
C LEU A 199 -49.32 2.90 -39.95
N VAL A 200 -49.10 4.08 -39.38
CA VAL A 200 -49.20 5.35 -40.11
C VAL A 200 -48.13 5.43 -41.21
N LEU A 201 -46.89 5.03 -40.92
CA LEU A 201 -45.83 4.97 -41.92
C LEU A 201 -46.11 3.91 -43.01
N SER A 202 -46.67 2.76 -42.65
CA SER A 202 -47.09 1.75 -43.63
C SER A 202 -48.21 2.25 -44.55
N VAL A 203 -49.19 2.98 -44.02
CA VAL A 203 -50.29 3.53 -44.82
C VAL A 203 -49.77 4.62 -45.75
N ILE A 204 -48.92 5.53 -45.27
CA ILE A 204 -48.32 6.60 -46.08
C ILE A 204 -47.47 6.00 -47.21
N THR A 205 -46.60 5.02 -46.91
CA THR A 205 -45.76 4.37 -47.91
C THR A 205 -46.60 3.62 -48.97
N SER A 206 -47.68 2.94 -48.56
CA SER A 206 -48.57 2.27 -49.52
C SER A 206 -49.31 3.25 -50.44
N ALA A 207 -49.77 4.39 -49.92
CA ALA A 207 -50.46 5.41 -50.71
C ALA A 207 -49.52 6.07 -51.74
N VAL A 208 -48.27 6.33 -51.33
CA VAL A 208 -47.23 6.89 -52.21
C VAL A 208 -46.87 5.91 -53.34
N LEU A 209 -46.68 4.62 -53.04
CA LEU A 209 -46.42 3.59 -54.05
C LEU A 209 -47.59 3.41 -55.02
N MET A 210 -48.83 3.45 -54.52
CA MET A 210 -50.04 3.43 -55.35
C MET A 210 -50.06 4.63 -56.31
N ALA A 211 -49.80 5.84 -55.82
CA ALA A 211 -49.74 7.04 -56.67
C ALA A 211 -48.64 6.95 -57.73
N PHE A 212 -47.43 6.48 -57.36
CA PHE A 212 -46.35 6.26 -58.32
C PHE A 212 -46.72 5.21 -59.36
N SER A 213 -47.37 4.12 -58.98
CA SER A 213 -47.82 3.09 -59.94
C SER A 213 -48.85 3.64 -60.93
N ILE A 214 -49.79 4.49 -60.49
CA ILE A 214 -50.77 5.16 -61.36
C ILE A 214 -50.06 6.13 -62.32
N ILE A 215 -49.05 6.87 -61.85
CA ILE A 215 -48.25 7.76 -62.70
C ILE A 215 -47.51 6.94 -63.76
N ILE A 216 -46.84 5.84 -63.40
CA ILE A 216 -46.17 4.97 -64.36
C ILE A 216 -47.16 4.37 -65.36
N ILE A 217 -48.33 3.88 -64.92
CA ILE A 217 -49.38 3.38 -65.82
C ILE A 217 -49.86 4.49 -66.76
N SER A 218 -50.02 5.73 -66.28
CA SER A 218 -50.41 6.86 -67.12
C SER A 218 -49.33 7.25 -68.15
N LEU A 219 -48.04 7.15 -67.79
CA LEU A 219 -46.92 7.36 -68.70
C LEU A 219 -46.81 6.23 -69.72
N VAL A 220 -47.05 4.97 -69.32
CA VAL A 220 -47.11 3.82 -70.21
C VAL A 220 -48.32 3.92 -71.14
N ALA A 221 -49.49 4.34 -70.65
CA ALA A 221 -50.67 4.60 -71.46
C ALA A 221 -50.44 5.75 -72.46
N LYS A 222 -49.80 6.85 -72.05
CA LYS A 222 -49.34 7.92 -72.95
C LYS A 222 -48.34 7.40 -73.98
N LYS A 223 -47.38 6.56 -73.59
CA LYS A 223 -46.40 5.92 -74.47
C LYS A 223 -47.06 4.94 -75.46
N ILE A 224 -48.09 4.20 -75.05
CA ILE A 224 -48.90 3.31 -75.90
C ILE A 224 -49.79 4.12 -76.86
N PHE A 225 -50.36 5.24 -76.42
CA PHE A 225 -51.16 6.13 -77.27
C PHE A 225 -50.28 6.85 -78.31
N GLN A 226 -49.07 7.26 -77.92
CA GLN A 226 -48.05 7.82 -78.83
C GLN A 226 -47.50 6.74 -79.79
N LYS A 227 -47.32 5.48 -79.35
CA LYS A 227 -46.97 4.34 -80.23
C LYS A 227 -48.11 3.89 -81.15
N ARG A 228 -49.39 4.13 -80.81
CA ARG A 228 -50.54 3.84 -81.69
C ARG A 228 -50.71 4.85 -82.83
N LYS A 229 -50.03 6.02 -82.77
CA LYS A 229 -50.08 7.06 -83.83
C LYS A 229 -48.96 6.94 -84.87
N GLU A 230 -47.94 6.11 -84.62
CA GLU A 230 -46.93 5.79 -85.63
C GLU A 230 -46.72 4.27 -85.77
N LYS A 231 -47.41 3.71 -86.76
CA LYS A 231 -46.88 2.82 -87.82
C LYS A 231 -47.96 1.85 -88.30
N GLY A 232 -48.75 2.32 -89.26
CA GLY A 232 -49.44 1.45 -90.20
C GLY A 232 -48.45 0.81 -91.18
N LYS A 233 -48.85 -0.38 -91.66
CA LYS A 233 -48.25 -1.23 -92.72
C LYS A 233 -47.17 -2.25 -92.29
N LYS A 234 -47.60 -3.52 -92.32
CA LYS A 234 -46.83 -4.79 -92.52
C LYS A 234 -46.28 -4.84 -93.98
N PRO A 235 -45.31 -5.72 -94.42
CA PRO A 235 -45.19 -7.16 -94.07
C PRO A 235 -43.78 -7.88 -94.12
N ILE A 236 -43.74 -9.07 -93.47
CA ILE A 236 -43.21 -10.42 -93.84
C ILE A 236 -41.76 -10.67 -94.37
N THR A 237 -41.04 -11.50 -93.58
CA THR A 237 -40.05 -12.60 -93.85
C THR A 237 -38.74 -12.37 -94.61
N LYS A 238 -37.62 -12.77 -93.96
CA LYS A 238 -36.53 -13.68 -94.46
C LYS A 238 -35.46 -13.96 -93.37
N THR A 239 -35.11 -15.23 -93.17
CA THR A 239 -33.85 -15.75 -92.57
C THR A 239 -32.83 -16.00 -93.73
N PRO A 240 -31.52 -16.34 -93.59
CA PRO A 240 -30.71 -16.77 -92.42
C PRO A 240 -29.18 -16.35 -92.39
N ILE A 241 -28.42 -16.93 -91.43
CA ILE A 241 -26.97 -17.35 -91.48
C ILE A 241 -25.80 -16.44 -90.98
N ILE A 242 -25.18 -16.91 -89.86
CA ILE A 242 -23.76 -17.07 -89.42
C ILE A 242 -22.78 -15.88 -89.28
N GLY A 243 -22.14 -15.84 -88.10
CA GLY A 243 -20.79 -15.29 -87.87
C GLY A 243 -20.41 -15.21 -86.37
N THR A 244 -19.75 -16.24 -85.83
CA THR A 244 -18.72 -16.12 -84.76
C THR A 244 -17.45 -15.50 -85.37
N PRO A 245 -16.42 -14.95 -84.65
CA PRO A 245 -15.86 -15.46 -83.37
C PRO A 245 -15.27 -14.41 -82.38
N THR A 246 -15.04 -14.87 -81.13
CA THR A 246 -13.84 -14.69 -80.25
C THR A 246 -13.41 -13.25 -79.87
N ASP A 247 -13.19 -12.89 -78.60
CA ASP A 247 -12.10 -13.33 -77.70
C ASP A 247 -12.42 -13.18 -76.20
N ASP A 248 -11.91 -14.16 -75.44
CA ASP A 248 -11.70 -14.28 -73.98
C ASP A 248 -10.46 -13.40 -73.56
N PRO A 249 -9.78 -13.52 -72.39
CA PRO A 249 -10.15 -14.14 -71.11
C PRO A 249 -9.75 -13.36 -69.84
N ARG A 250 -10.20 -13.97 -68.74
CA ARG A 250 -9.84 -13.90 -67.31
C ARG A 250 -8.34 -13.82 -66.96
N THR A 251 -8.14 -13.55 -65.65
CA THR A 251 -7.09 -13.98 -64.68
C THR A 251 -6.28 -12.80 -64.12
N LEU A 252 -6.08 -12.67 -62.80
CA LEU A 252 -5.19 -13.49 -61.99
C LEU A 252 -5.50 -13.45 -60.48
N ILE A 253 -5.28 -14.60 -59.84
CA ILE A 253 -4.99 -14.82 -58.42
C ILE A 253 -3.46 -14.85 -58.28
N ALA A 254 -2.88 -14.17 -57.29
CA ALA A 254 -1.62 -14.53 -56.57
C ALA A 254 -1.39 -13.50 -55.44
N ILE A 255 -1.37 -13.93 -54.17
CA ILE A 255 -0.17 -14.11 -53.31
C ILE A 255 0.57 -12.78 -53.05
N GLU A 256 0.61 -12.32 -51.80
CA GLU A 256 1.85 -12.14 -51.05
C GLU A 256 1.52 -11.78 -49.59
N CYS A 257 1.96 -12.61 -48.65
CA CYS A 257 2.00 -12.30 -47.23
C CYS A 257 3.26 -11.46 -46.97
N SER A 258 3.11 -10.20 -46.54
CA SER A 258 4.20 -9.44 -45.92
C SER A 258 3.91 -9.21 -44.45
N PHE A 259 4.55 -10.08 -43.68
CA PHE A 259 4.86 -10.01 -42.27
C PHE A 259 5.63 -8.70 -41.96
N HIS A 260 5.16 -7.87 -41.03
CA HIS A 260 6.01 -6.89 -40.32
C HIS A 260 5.54 -6.74 -38.87
N GLU A 261 6.54 -6.74 -37.99
CA GLU A 261 6.52 -6.92 -36.54
C GLU A 261 5.80 -5.84 -35.71
N ALA A 262 5.45 -6.29 -34.51
CA ALA A 262 5.10 -5.47 -33.36
C ALA A 262 6.25 -4.54 -32.94
N GLN A 263 5.93 -3.30 -32.62
CA GLN A 263 6.78 -2.44 -31.79
C GLN A 263 6.14 -2.31 -30.40
N GLN A 264 6.97 -2.63 -29.42
CA GLN A 264 6.75 -2.61 -28.00
C GLN A 264 6.97 -1.19 -27.48
N GLU A 265 5.90 -0.52 -27.02
CA GLU A 265 6.02 0.75 -26.31
C GLU A 265 6.42 0.46 -24.85
N GLN A 266 7.71 0.65 -24.59
CA GLN A 266 8.33 0.68 -23.28
C GLN A 266 8.31 2.13 -22.77
N GLY A 267 7.26 2.50 -22.05
CA GLY A 267 7.16 3.80 -21.36
C GLY A 267 7.83 3.77 -19.99
N SER A 268 9.14 4.04 -19.95
CA SER A 268 9.91 4.37 -18.75
C SER A 268 10.16 5.87 -18.74
N SER A 269 9.78 6.57 -17.67
CA SER A 269 10.61 7.63 -17.07
C SER A 269 10.11 8.07 -15.71
N SER A 270 11.08 8.07 -14.80
CA SER A 270 11.16 8.52 -13.43
C SER A 270 10.89 10.00 -13.20
N GLU A 271 10.40 10.36 -12.02
CA GLU A 271 10.92 11.53 -11.30
C GLU A 271 10.81 11.35 -9.78
N SER A 272 11.97 11.44 -9.14
CA SER A 272 12.19 11.41 -7.70
C SER A 272 12.81 12.74 -7.30
N LEU A 273 12.13 13.51 -6.45
CA LEU A 273 12.71 14.67 -5.78
C LEU A 273 12.64 14.48 -4.26
N ASN A 274 13.83 14.24 -3.70
CA ASN A 274 14.15 14.50 -2.30
C ASN A 274 14.26 16.01 -2.12
N SER A 275 13.62 16.55 -1.07
CA SER A 275 14.05 17.79 -0.43
C SER A 275 14.00 17.60 1.08
N LYS A 276 15.14 17.90 1.71
CA LYS A 276 15.37 17.89 3.15
C LYS A 276 15.48 19.35 3.62
N ASP A 277 14.90 19.60 4.80
CA ASP A 277 15.24 20.63 5.78
C ASP A 277 14.70 22.07 5.61
N SER A 278 13.94 22.53 6.62
CA SER A 278 14.23 23.76 7.39
C SER A 278 13.20 24.02 8.50
N SER A 279 13.71 23.99 9.74
CA SER A 279 13.44 24.87 10.89
C SER A 279 12.18 25.75 10.94
N GLY A 280 11.46 25.67 12.08
CA GLY A 280 10.39 26.60 12.44
C GLY A 280 9.98 26.48 13.92
N GLN A 281 10.77 27.11 14.79
CA GLN A 281 10.50 27.34 16.20
C GLN A 281 9.48 28.48 16.33
N LEU A 282 8.35 28.25 17.00
CA LEU A 282 7.44 29.33 17.45
C LEU A 282 7.21 29.21 18.96
N ILE A 283 7.79 30.17 19.67
CA ILE A 283 7.42 30.59 21.01
C ILE A 283 6.40 31.73 20.84
N ALA A 284 5.23 31.57 21.45
CA ALA A 284 4.41 32.63 22.05
C ALA A 284 3.43 31.95 23.02
#